data_AF-A0AAW0JUS0-F1
#
_entry.id   AF-A0AAW0JUS0-F1
#
_cell.length_a   1.000
_cell.length_b   1.000
_cell.length_c   1.000
_cell.angle_alpha   90.00
_cell.angle_beta   90.00
_cell.angle_gamma   90.00
#
_symmetry.space_group_name_H-M   'P 1'
#
loop_
_entity.id
_entity.type
_entity.pdbx_description
1 polymer ?
#
loop_
_entity_poly.entity_id
_entity_poly.type
_entity_poly.pdbx_seq_one_letter_code
_entity_poly.pdbx_strand_id
1 'polypeptide(L)'
;MIKGPLRQGEENSTVADLCCGQNWKWELTSFDLPQPIKERIKAVPIQLNGSGIDTVLWKFSKNGEFTVSSAYRLANQREEPAIPFHGQWIWKLDTLPRITCFLWLCLHGSVPVKEVLAERGINCDKVCPLCRV
;
A
#
# COMPACT_ATOMS: atom_id res chain seq x y z
N MET A 1 6.92 20.98 21.95
CA MET A 1 7.36 22.36 22.20
C MET A 1 7.43 23.05 20.85
N ILE A 2 6.45 23.89 20.52
CA ILE A 2 6.36 24.57 19.21
C ILE A 2 7.26 25.80 19.31
N LYS A 3 8.41 25.76 18.63
CA LYS A 3 9.40 26.86 18.67
C LYS A 3 9.03 27.90 17.62
N GLY A 4 8.69 29.11 18.10
CA GLY A 4 8.80 30.40 17.41
C GLY A 4 8.06 30.57 16.08
N PRO A 5 7.71 31.80 15.67
CA PRO A 5 7.29 32.04 14.30
C PRO A 5 8.47 31.77 13.34
N LEU A 6 8.14 31.24 12.15
CA LEU A 6 9.10 31.06 11.06
C LEU A 6 9.78 32.40 10.73
N ARG A 7 11.05 32.35 10.30
CA ARG A 7 11.73 33.53 9.76
C ARG A 7 11.09 33.90 8.43
N GLN A 8 11.14 35.19 8.07
CA GLN A 8 10.55 35.69 6.82
C GLN A 8 11.18 34.99 5.60
N GLY A 9 10.37 34.33 4.77
CA GLY A 9 10.81 33.56 3.59
C GLY A 9 11.13 32.09 3.88
N GLU A 10 11.14 31.68 5.14
CA GLU A 10 11.35 30.29 5.52
C GLU A 10 10.14 29.40 5.15
N GLU A 11 8.95 30.00 5.03
CA GLU A 11 7.73 29.33 4.55
C GLU A 11 7.82 28.81 3.11
N ASN A 12 8.73 29.39 2.31
CA ASN A 12 8.99 28.98 0.92
C ASN A 12 10.30 28.20 0.78
N SER A 13 11.04 28.00 1.88
CA SER A 13 12.31 27.28 1.86
C SER A 13 12.07 25.78 1.73
N THR A 14 12.83 25.16 0.84
CA THR A 14 12.81 23.71 0.61
C THR A 14 13.99 23.04 1.30
N VAL A 15 13.93 21.72 1.41
CA VAL A 15 15.06 20.92 1.92
C VAL A 15 16.31 21.07 1.03
N ALA A 16 16.13 21.33 -0.27
CA ALA A 16 17.23 21.59 -1.19
C ALA A 16 17.99 22.88 -0.85
N ASP A 17 17.30 23.91 -0.38
CA ASP A 17 17.93 25.19 0.02
C ASP A 17 18.81 25.06 1.26
N LEU A 18 18.54 24.04 2.09
CA LEU A 18 19.34 23.70 3.27
C LEU A 18 20.59 22.87 2.90
N CYS A 19 20.72 22.40 1.66
CA CYS A 19 21.80 21.52 1.24
C CYS A 19 22.69 22.18 0.19
N CYS A 20 23.98 22.29 0.49
CA CYS A 20 24.99 22.74 -0.48
C CYS A 20 25.98 21.58 -0.73
N GLY A 21 25.67 20.76 -1.74
CA GLY A 21 26.43 19.54 -2.05
C GLY A 21 26.27 18.47 -0.97
N GLN A 22 27.22 18.39 -0.03
CA GLN A 22 27.17 17.50 1.14
C GLN A 22 27.03 18.24 2.48
N ASN A 23 27.12 19.57 2.46
CA ASN A 23 27.07 20.38 3.66
C ASN A 23 25.64 20.87 3.90
N TRP A 24 25.08 20.45 5.04
CA TRP A 24 23.75 20.84 5.47
C TRP A 24 23.82 22.05 6.40
N LYS A 25 23.15 23.13 6.01
CA LYS A 25 23.09 24.40 6.77
C LYS A 25 21.86 24.41 7.68
N TRP A 26 21.87 23.56 8.70
CA TRP A 26 20.76 23.46 9.67
C TRP A 26 20.57 24.74 10.48
N GLU A 27 21.60 25.58 10.59
CA GLU A 27 21.56 26.89 11.25
C GLU A 27 20.61 27.92 10.58
N LEU A 28 20.20 27.66 9.34
CA LEU A 28 19.23 28.50 8.64
C LEU A 28 17.80 28.28 9.15
N THR A 29 17.51 27.13 9.77
CA THR A 29 16.18 26.83 10.28
C THR A 29 15.90 27.59 11.59
N SER A 30 14.70 28.16 11.73
CA SER A 30 14.25 28.88 12.93
C SER A 30 14.06 27.96 14.15
N PHE A 31 13.96 26.66 13.90
CA PHE A 31 13.82 25.63 14.92
C PHE A 31 14.89 24.55 14.75
N ASP A 32 15.13 23.81 15.84
CA ASP A 32 16.05 22.68 15.83
C ASP A 32 15.30 21.40 15.45
N LEU A 33 15.66 20.81 14.31
CA LEU A 33 15.16 19.49 13.90
C LEU A 33 15.77 18.39 14.80
N PRO A 34 14.96 17.47 15.34
CA PRO A 34 15.47 16.33 16.09
C PRO A 34 16.54 15.55 15.30
N GLN A 35 17.58 15.13 16.00
CA GLN A 35 18.69 14.35 15.44
C GLN A 35 18.26 13.16 14.56
N PRO A 36 17.30 12.30 14.95
CA PRO A 36 16.88 11.17 14.10
C PRO A 36 16.26 11.61 12.77
N ILE A 37 15.65 12.81 12.71
CA ILE A 37 15.12 13.35 11.47
C ILE A 37 16.26 13.84 10.58
N LYS A 38 17.23 14.57 11.15
CA LYS A 38 18.43 15.02 10.43
C LYS A 38 19.20 13.83 9.82
N GLU A 39 19.35 12.75 10.57
CA GLU A 39 20.01 11.52 10.10
C GLU A 39 19.24 10.85 8.96
N ARG A 40 17.91 10.76 9.07
CA ARG A 40 17.06 10.22 8.00
C ARG A 40 17.15 11.05 6.71
N ILE A 41 17.21 12.37 6.82
CA ILE A 41 17.37 13.26 5.67
C ILE A 41 18.75 13.06 5.03
N LYS A 42 19.82 13.04 5.84
CA LYS A 42 21.20 12.80 5.36
C LYS A 42 21.38 11.44 4.69
N ALA A 43 20.59 10.44 5.08
CA ALA A 43 20.62 9.10 4.49
C ALA A 43 19.96 9.01 3.10
N VAL A 44 19.21 10.04 2.67
CA VAL A 44 18.67 10.11 1.31
C VAL A 44 19.81 10.41 0.33
N PRO A 45 20.07 9.55 -0.67
CA PRO A 45 21.10 9.81 -1.66
C PRO A 45 20.76 11.06 -2.48
N ILE A 46 21.70 12.00 -2.53
CA ILE A 46 21.59 13.23 -3.33
C ILE A 46 22.43 13.04 -4.59
N GLN A 47 21.86 13.33 -5.75
CA GLN A 47 22.63 13.36 -6.99
C GLN A 47 23.50 14.63 -7.00
N LEU A 48 24.81 14.46 -6.83
CA LEU A 48 25.77 15.57 -6.82
C LEU A 48 26.15 16.01 -8.24
N ASN A 49 26.19 15.06 -9.17
CA ASN A 49 26.64 15.25 -10.55
C ASN A 49 25.56 14.73 -11.50
N GLY A 50 24.48 15.49 -11.65
CA GLY A 50 23.39 15.17 -12.57
C GLY A 50 22.57 16.41 -12.89
N SER A 51 22.19 16.58 -14.15
CA SER A 51 21.22 17.61 -14.58
C SER A 51 19.80 17.05 -14.65
N GLY A 52 19.53 15.98 -13.89
CA GLY A 52 18.23 15.32 -13.87
C GLY A 52 17.18 16.21 -13.23
N ILE A 53 15.98 16.23 -13.82
CA ILE A 53 14.81 16.86 -13.19
C ILE A 53 14.22 15.87 -12.20
N ASP A 54 13.74 16.35 -11.05
CA ASP A 54 13.03 15.52 -10.09
C ASP A 54 11.83 14.84 -10.74
N THR A 55 11.72 13.52 -10.54
CA THR A 55 10.65 12.70 -11.10
C THR A 55 9.94 11.92 -10.01
N VAL A 56 8.64 11.71 -10.18
CA VAL A 56 7.84 10.91 -9.26
C VAL A 56 8.12 9.43 -9.53
N LEU A 57 8.55 8.70 -8.49
CA LEU A 57 8.82 7.27 -8.56
C LEU A 57 7.87 6.49 -7.65
N TRP A 58 7.45 5.33 -8.12
CA TRP A 58 6.65 4.40 -7.36
C TRP A 58 7.52 3.57 -6.41
N LYS A 59 7.44 3.89 -5.11
CA LYS A 59 8.23 3.25 -4.04
C LYS A 59 8.13 1.71 -4.02
N PHE A 60 7.01 1.15 -4.48
CA PHE A 60 6.77 -0.30 -4.46
C PHE A 60 7.19 -1.01 -5.76
N SER A 61 7.98 -0.33 -6.60
CA SER A 61 8.68 -0.91 -7.75
C SER A 61 10.17 -0.69 -7.68
N LYS A 62 10.95 -1.65 -8.18
CA LYS A 62 12.43 -1.58 -8.24
C LYS A 62 12.93 -0.58 -9.26
N ASN A 63 12.19 -0.40 -10.37
CA ASN A 63 12.51 0.57 -11.42
C ASN A 63 11.76 1.91 -11.25
N GLY A 64 10.99 2.06 -10.16
CA GLY A 64 10.20 3.26 -9.91
C GLY A 64 8.95 3.41 -10.79
N GLU A 65 8.64 2.46 -11.67
CA GLU A 65 7.43 2.52 -12.49
C GLU A 65 6.19 2.10 -11.71
N PHE A 66 5.09 2.80 -11.97
CA PHE A 66 3.79 2.41 -11.46
C PHE A 66 3.22 1.25 -12.29
N THR A 67 2.74 0.20 -11.62
CA THR A 67 1.93 -0.84 -12.25
C THR A 67 0.72 -1.18 -11.39
N VAL A 68 -0.41 -1.50 -12.04
CA VAL A 68 -1.63 -1.93 -11.35
C VAL A 68 -1.35 -3.14 -10.45
N SER A 69 -0.50 -4.07 -10.89
CA SER A 69 -0.08 -5.23 -10.09
C SER A 69 0.60 -4.82 -8.78
N SER A 70 1.56 -3.88 -8.83
CA SER A 70 2.26 -3.38 -7.63
C SER A 70 1.34 -2.59 -6.70
N ALA A 71 0.40 -1.83 -7.25
CA ALA A 71 -0.61 -1.10 -6.48
C ALA A 71 -1.62 -2.03 -5.81
N TYR A 72 -2.08 -3.05 -6.53
CA TYR A 72 -2.99 -4.06 -6.00
C TYR A 72 -2.32 -4.89 -4.90
N ARG A 73 -1.04 -5.26 -5.09
CA ARG A 73 -0.26 -5.93 -4.04
C ARG A 73 -0.16 -5.06 -2.79
N LEU A 74 0.08 -3.76 -2.93
CA LEU A 74 0.09 -2.82 -1.80
C LEU A 74 -1.27 -2.75 -1.10
N ALA A 75 -2.35 -2.60 -1.87
CA ALA A 75 -3.72 -2.56 -1.32
C ALA A 75 -4.10 -3.86 -0.59
N ASN A 76 -3.55 -4.98 -1.04
CA ASN A 76 -3.79 -6.31 -0.48
C ASN A 76 -2.65 -6.84 0.39
N GLN A 77 -1.75 -5.98 0.90
CA GLN A 77 -0.81 -6.37 1.95
C GLN A 77 -1.59 -6.67 3.23
N ARG A 78 -2.21 -7.85 3.28
CA ARG A 78 -2.60 -8.49 4.52
C ARG A 78 -1.30 -8.97 5.15
N GLU A 79 -1.06 -8.60 6.40
CA GLU A 79 0.09 -9.09 7.20
C GLU A 79 0.02 -10.60 7.45
N GLU A 80 -1.10 -11.23 7.09
CA GLU A 80 -1.28 -12.67 7.24
C GLU A 80 -0.50 -13.45 6.16
N PRO A 81 0.18 -14.54 6.54
CA PRO A 81 0.82 -15.41 5.58
C PRO A 81 -0.24 -15.90 4.59
N ALA A 82 0.07 -15.77 3.29
CA ALA A 82 -0.81 -16.29 2.25
C ALA A 82 -1.04 -17.79 2.47
N ILE A 83 -2.22 -18.15 2.97
CA ILE A 83 -2.59 -19.55 3.14
C ILE A 83 -2.65 -20.15 1.72
N PRO A 84 -1.87 -21.19 1.42
CA PRO A 84 -1.92 -21.82 0.10
C PRO A 84 -3.36 -22.26 -0.17
N PHE A 85 -3.92 -21.82 -1.28
CA PHE A 85 -5.24 -22.28 -1.71
C PHE A 85 -5.14 -23.71 -2.21
N HIS A 86 -5.90 -24.62 -1.61
CA HIS A 86 -5.86 -26.07 -1.89
C HIS A 86 -7.01 -26.54 -2.80
N GLY A 87 -7.42 -25.73 -3.79
CA GLY A 87 -8.53 -26.06 -4.69
C GLY A 87 -8.15 -26.54 -6.09
N GLN A 88 -6.87 -26.76 -6.40
CA GLN A 88 -6.41 -27.15 -7.74
C GLN A 88 -6.99 -28.50 -8.21
N TRP A 89 -7.37 -29.36 -7.28
CA TRP A 89 -7.97 -30.67 -7.57
C TRP A 89 -9.32 -30.55 -8.29
N ILE A 90 -10.05 -29.44 -8.14
CA ILE A 90 -11.34 -29.22 -8.80
C ILE A 90 -11.22 -29.37 -10.31
N TRP A 91 -10.15 -28.83 -10.90
CA TRP A 91 -9.91 -28.88 -12.35
C TRP A 91 -9.49 -30.26 -12.86
N LYS A 92 -9.19 -31.22 -11.96
CA LYS A 92 -8.83 -32.60 -12.29
C LYS A 92 -10.02 -33.56 -12.21
N LEU A 93 -11.19 -33.08 -11.79
CA LEU A 93 -12.40 -33.89 -11.69
C LEU A 93 -12.93 -34.22 -13.08
N ASP A 94 -13.22 -35.49 -13.32
CA ASP A 94 -13.94 -35.94 -14.51
C ASP A 94 -15.45 -35.70 -14.33
N THR A 95 -15.86 -34.44 -14.44
CA THR A 95 -17.26 -34.02 -14.28
C THR A 95 -17.60 -32.90 -15.26
N LEU A 96 -18.88 -32.51 -15.30
CA LEU A 96 -19.32 -31.41 -16.15
C LEU A 96 -18.67 -30.08 -15.71
N PRO A 97 -18.24 -29.22 -16.66
CA PRO A 97 -17.63 -27.92 -16.34
C PRO A 97 -18.48 -27.04 -15.41
N ARG A 98 -19.81 -27.15 -15.49
CA ARG A 98 -20.73 -26.43 -14.61
C ARG A 98 -20.56 -26.82 -13.13
N ILE A 99 -20.29 -28.10 -12.86
CA ILE A 99 -20.05 -28.61 -11.50
C ILE A 99 -18.68 -28.10 -11.01
N THR A 100 -17.66 -28.20 -11.84
CA THR A 100 -16.32 -27.66 -11.57
C THR A 100 -16.37 -26.17 -11.22
N CYS A 101 -17.06 -25.35 -12.01
CA CYS A 101 -17.25 -23.92 -11.73
C CYS A 101 -18.04 -23.68 -10.44
N PHE A 102 -19.07 -24.48 -10.17
CA PHE A 102 -19.84 -24.36 -8.92
C PHE A 102 -18.98 -24.66 -7.69
N LEU A 103 -18.17 -25.73 -7.72
CA LEU A 103 -17.24 -26.06 -6.64
C LEU A 103 -16.19 -24.97 -6.43
N TRP A 104 -15.68 -24.39 -7.52
CA TRP A 104 -14.77 -23.23 -7.45
C TRP A 104 -15.41 -22.05 -6.73
N LEU A 105 -16.66 -21.70 -7.08
CA LEU A 105 -17.39 -20.63 -6.40
C LEU A 105 -17.64 -20.93 -4.92
N CYS A 106 -17.91 -22.20 -4.57
CA CYS A 106 -18.11 -22.61 -3.18
C CYS A 106 -16.84 -22.41 -2.35
N LEU A 107 -15.68 -22.88 -2.83
CA LEU A 107 -14.41 -22.73 -2.13
C LEU A 107 -13.99 -21.27 -1.94
N HIS A 108 -14.38 -20.39 -2.85
CA HIS A 108 -14.11 -18.97 -2.76
C HIS A 108 -15.21 -18.17 -2.03
N GLY A 109 -16.17 -18.83 -1.35
CA GLY A 109 -17.26 -18.13 -0.65
C GLY A 109 -18.04 -17.17 -1.57
N SER A 110 -18.13 -17.52 -2.85
CA SER A 110 -18.62 -16.63 -3.91
C SER A 110 -20.02 -16.98 -4.41
N VAL A 111 -20.57 -18.11 -3.94
CA VAL A 111 -21.98 -18.46 -4.18
C VAL A 111 -22.87 -17.49 -3.40
N PRO A 112 -23.90 -16.89 -4.03
CA PRO A 112 -24.77 -15.90 -3.39
C PRO A 112 -25.76 -16.55 -2.42
N VAL A 113 -25.26 -17.21 -1.39
CA VAL A 113 -26.06 -17.67 -0.24
C VAL A 113 -26.33 -16.49 0.70
N LYS A 114 -27.38 -16.59 1.50
CA LYS A 114 -27.81 -15.53 2.44
C LYS A 114 -26.68 -14.98 3.32
N GLU A 115 -25.83 -15.86 3.85
CA GLU A 115 -24.67 -15.50 4.64
C GLU A 115 -23.72 -14.58 3.86
N VAL A 116 -23.27 -15.00 2.67
CA VAL A 116 -22.39 -14.24 1.78
C VAL A 116 -23.02 -12.93 1.32
N LEU A 117 -24.33 -12.92 1.04
CA LEU A 117 -25.05 -11.70 0.65
C LEU A 117 -25.08 -10.68 1.80
N ALA A 118 -25.32 -11.14 3.02
CA ALA A 118 -25.33 -10.30 4.21
C ALA A 118 -23.92 -9.76 4.54
N GLU A 119 -22.86 -10.56 4.35
CA GLU A 119 -21.47 -10.09 4.45
C GLU A 119 -21.13 -8.99 3.45
N ARG A 120 -21.78 -9.02 2.27
CA ARG A 120 -21.67 -7.97 1.24
C ARG A 120 -22.58 -6.76 1.52
N GLY A 121 -23.26 -6.70 2.67
CA GLY A 121 -24.08 -5.58 3.08
C GLY A 121 -25.50 -5.57 2.49
N ILE A 122 -25.95 -6.66 1.87
CA ILE A 122 -27.34 -6.80 1.44
C ILE A 122 -28.19 -7.09 2.67
N ASN A 123 -29.27 -6.32 2.87
CA ASN A 123 -30.16 -6.50 3.99
C ASN A 123 -31.03 -7.76 3.80
N CYS A 124 -30.52 -8.91 4.24
CA CYS A 124 -31.23 -10.17 4.29
C CYS A 124 -30.89 -10.93 5.58
N ASP A 125 -31.82 -11.76 6.02
CA ASP A 125 -31.58 -12.71 7.11
C ASP A 125 -30.43 -13.65 6.74
N LYS A 126 -29.51 -13.90 7.66
CA LYS A 126 -28.37 -14.83 7.50
C LYS A 126 -28.77 -16.29 7.67
N VAL A 127 -29.94 -16.55 8.27
CA VAL A 127 -30.39 -17.91 8.58
C VAL A 127 -30.78 -18.64 7.30
N CYS A 128 -30.26 -19.86 7.17
CA CYS A 128 -30.61 -20.74 6.08
C CYS A 128 -32.11 -21.11 6.16
N PRO A 129 -32.89 -20.91 5.09
CA PRO A 129 -34.33 -21.15 5.12
C PRO A 129 -34.69 -22.64 5.26
N LEU A 130 -33.74 -23.54 4.98
CA LEU A 130 -33.94 -24.99 5.03
C LEU A 130 -33.68 -25.55 6.42
N CYS A 131 -32.52 -25.25 7.01
CA CYS A 131 -32.18 -25.79 8.34
C CYS A 131 -32.68 -24.90 9.49
N ARG A 132 -32.97 -23.62 9.25
CA ARG A 132 -33.36 -22.63 10.27
C ARG A 132 -32.37 -22.53 11.44
N VAL A 133 -31.10 -22.82 11.16
CA VAL A 133 -29.96 -22.68 12.07
C VAL A 133 -29.01 -21.65 11.47
#